data_AF-A0A6B9F3N8-F1
#
_entry.id   AF-A0A6B9F3N8-F1
#
_cell.length_a   1.000
_cell.length_b   1.000
_cell.length_c   1.000
_cell.angle_alpha   90.00
_cell.angle_beta   90.00
_cell.angle_gamma   90.00
#
_symmetry.space_group_name_H-M   'P 1'
#
loop_
_entity.id
_entity.type
_entity.pdbx_description
1 polymer ?
#
loop_
_entity_poly.entity_id
_entity_poly.type
_entity_poly.pdbx_seq_one_letter_code
_entity_poly.pdbx_strand_id
1 'polypeptide(L)'
;MGPLAVRERPPPGVLPRDRPRPAGGRRRRRGRQERRPRAVALGPAPQGVIAVLPPVTSSYLAYLAVTVGVPLLVVAVLARVRGGLRTPTDALGVVILMGIAFAYTFAWDAYLIERGVWWYGDGVVTDRVRGVPLGELSFFLLQTALTGLWLYALDPSPDPSRPAAVRSRPVGLLVLAVAEAVGLALFYTTQGYYLGYILLWACPILGFLWVLGGPVLWRCRRTVAAAILVPTAYLWVVDRVAIGAGLWTISSTYSTGVHVAGLPVEEMAFFLVTNTLVVFGLILYRWVLARAERHGLVGGIRGLVPRAGVGSGDGR
;
A
#
# COMPACT_ATOMS: atom_id res chain seq x y z
N MET A 1 3.83 17.41 51.36
CA MET A 1 5.09 17.82 51.99
C MET A 1 6.02 16.61 52.01
N GLY A 2 7.09 16.61 51.20
CA GLY A 2 8.27 15.76 51.47
C GLY A 2 9.14 16.39 52.58
N PRO A 3 10.35 15.89 52.89
CA PRO A 3 11.09 14.79 52.27
C PRO A 3 11.70 13.79 53.30
N LEU A 4 12.20 12.64 52.83
CA LEU A 4 13.22 11.85 53.53
C LEU A 4 14.42 11.69 52.58
N ALA A 5 15.53 12.32 52.95
CA ALA A 5 16.80 12.26 52.25
C ALA A 5 17.82 11.46 53.08
N VAL A 6 18.33 10.40 52.45
CA VAL A 6 19.74 9.97 52.30
C VAL A 6 20.68 9.99 53.51
N ARG A 7 21.31 8.83 53.77
CA ARG A 7 22.76 8.57 54.00
C ARG A 7 22.89 7.10 54.47
N GLU A 8 23.89 6.27 54.21
CA GLU A 8 25.16 6.24 53.45
C GLU A 8 25.60 4.75 53.51
N ARG A 9 26.23 4.19 52.48
CA ARG A 9 26.99 2.92 52.58
C ARG A 9 28.40 3.13 52.03
N PRO A 10 29.47 2.70 52.75
CA PRO A 10 30.84 2.81 52.26
C PRO A 10 31.28 1.56 51.44
N PRO A 11 32.23 1.70 50.50
CA PRO A 11 33.00 0.61 49.86
C PRO A 11 34.40 0.51 50.54
N PRO A 12 35.46 -0.15 50.01
CA PRO A 12 35.64 -1.16 48.94
C PRO A 12 36.45 -2.41 49.41
N GLY A 13 36.69 -3.41 48.54
CA GLY A 13 37.65 -4.49 48.81
C GLY A 13 38.03 -5.28 47.56
N VAL A 14 39.33 -5.35 47.27
CA VAL A 14 39.97 -5.80 46.02
C VAL A 14 40.94 -6.96 46.32
N LEU A 15 40.84 -8.08 45.56
CA LEU A 15 41.85 -9.13 45.20
C LEU A 15 42.45 -10.05 46.32
N PRO A 16 43.23 -11.14 46.04
CA PRO A 16 43.56 -11.87 44.78
C PRO A 16 43.61 -13.46 44.86
N ARG A 17 43.68 -14.08 43.65
CA ARG A 17 44.49 -15.22 43.12
C ARG A 17 44.73 -16.59 43.83
N ASP A 18 44.83 -17.58 42.91
CA ASP A 18 45.69 -18.79 42.85
C ASP A 18 45.31 -20.08 43.59
N ARG A 19 45.14 -21.17 42.81
CA ARG A 19 45.78 -22.50 43.00
C ARG A 19 45.41 -23.53 41.89
N PRO A 20 46.14 -24.66 41.72
CA PRO A 20 46.93 -24.95 40.51
C PRO A 20 46.45 -26.15 39.66
N ARG A 21 47.04 -26.27 38.45
CA ARG A 21 47.00 -27.46 37.58
C ARG A 21 47.79 -28.64 38.18
N PRO A 22 47.36 -29.89 37.97
CA PRO A 22 48.26 -31.04 37.97
C PRO A 22 48.53 -31.55 36.55
N ALA A 23 49.78 -31.97 36.36
CA ALA A 23 50.32 -32.62 35.18
C ALA A 23 50.12 -34.15 35.23
N GLY A 24 50.21 -34.79 34.06
CA GLY A 24 50.74 -36.15 33.95
C GLY A 24 49.73 -37.24 33.57
N GLY A 25 49.79 -37.68 32.31
CA GLY A 25 49.02 -38.84 31.86
C GLY A 25 49.35 -39.28 30.43
N ARG A 26 50.61 -39.64 30.16
CA ARG A 26 50.99 -40.32 28.91
C ARG A 26 50.38 -41.72 28.89
N ARG A 27 49.36 -41.94 28.06
CA ARG A 27 48.98 -43.28 27.58
C ARG A 27 49.09 -43.33 26.06
N ARG A 28 50.06 -44.12 25.59
CA ARG A 28 50.17 -44.58 24.20
C ARG A 28 48.89 -45.32 23.83
N ARG A 29 48.16 -44.85 22.80
CA ARG A 29 47.17 -45.66 22.09
C ARG A 29 47.57 -45.80 20.63
N ARG A 30 47.63 -47.06 20.21
CA ARG A 30 47.93 -47.56 18.87
C ARG A 30 47.07 -46.88 17.82
N GLY A 31 47.70 -46.52 16.70
CA GLY A 31 47.02 -46.00 15.52
C GLY A 31 46.04 -47.02 14.96
N ARG A 32 44.77 -46.62 14.88
CA ARG A 32 43.75 -47.23 14.04
C ARG A 32 43.37 -46.14 13.04
N GLN A 33 43.80 -46.31 11.78
CA GLN A 33 43.40 -45.43 10.68
C GLN A 33 41.90 -45.60 10.45
N GLU A 34 41.09 -44.68 10.96
CA GLU A 34 39.73 -44.48 10.49
C GLU A 34 39.78 -43.72 9.16
N ARG A 35 39.42 -44.41 8.07
CA ARG A 35 39.17 -43.78 6.77
C ARG A 35 37.98 -42.85 6.92
N ARG A 36 38.22 -41.53 6.97
CA ARG A 36 37.18 -40.52 6.80
C ARG A 36 36.58 -40.65 5.39
N PRO A 37 35.26 -40.64 5.22
CA PRO A 37 34.67 -40.51 3.89
C PRO A 37 35.09 -39.16 3.29
N ARG A 38 35.55 -39.18 2.03
CA ARG A 38 35.87 -37.96 1.28
C ARG A 38 34.64 -37.07 1.28
N ALA A 39 34.77 -35.88 1.87
CA ALA A 39 33.81 -34.81 1.66
C ALA A 39 33.77 -34.50 0.16
N VAL A 40 32.66 -34.84 -0.48
CA VAL A 40 32.33 -34.32 -1.81
C VAL A 40 32.14 -32.83 -1.60
N ALA A 41 33.07 -32.02 -2.12
CA ALA A 41 32.90 -30.58 -2.18
C ALA A 41 31.68 -30.31 -3.07
N LEU A 42 30.53 -30.01 -2.44
CA LEU A 42 29.45 -29.34 -3.14
C LEU A 42 30.01 -28.02 -3.63
N GLY A 43 30.20 -27.91 -4.95
CA GLY A 43 30.52 -26.64 -5.59
C GLY A 43 29.50 -25.58 -5.17
N PRO A 44 29.89 -24.30 -5.14
CA PRO A 44 28.96 -23.23 -4.81
C PRO A 44 27.71 -23.36 -5.70
N ALA A 45 26.54 -23.35 -5.08
CA ALA A 45 25.27 -23.32 -5.79
C ALA A 45 25.33 -22.20 -6.83
N PRO A 46 24.75 -22.40 -8.04
CA PRO A 46 24.72 -21.36 -9.04
C PRO A 46 24.03 -20.14 -8.41
N GLN A 47 24.83 -19.11 -8.18
CA GLN A 47 24.33 -17.80 -7.79
C GLN A 47 23.49 -17.37 -8.97
N GLY A 48 22.16 -17.52 -8.84
CA GLY A 48 21.23 -16.96 -9.78
C GLY A 48 21.62 -15.50 -9.93
N VAL A 49 22.00 -15.13 -11.15
CA VAL A 49 22.30 -13.75 -11.51
C VAL A 49 20.98 -12.99 -11.36
N ILE A 50 20.68 -12.55 -10.14
CA ILE A 50 19.85 -11.38 -9.95
C ILE A 50 20.67 -10.29 -10.60
N ALA A 51 20.26 -9.86 -11.80
CA ALA A 51 20.83 -8.71 -12.44
C ALA A 51 20.69 -7.54 -11.47
N VAL A 52 21.76 -7.25 -10.73
CA VAL A 52 21.85 -6.06 -9.89
C VAL A 52 21.82 -4.91 -10.88
N LEU A 53 20.70 -4.19 -10.92
CA LEU A 53 20.59 -2.99 -11.74
C LEU A 53 21.72 -2.04 -11.31
N PRO A 54 22.40 -1.38 -12.28
CA PRO A 54 23.45 -0.44 -11.93
C PRO A 54 22.90 0.63 -10.96
N PRO A 55 23.71 1.09 -9.98
CA PRO A 55 23.27 2.08 -9.01
C PRO A 55 22.79 3.34 -9.73
N VAL A 56 21.63 3.84 -9.30
CA VAL A 56 20.91 4.88 -10.02
C VAL A 56 21.59 6.23 -9.84
N THR A 57 21.98 6.86 -10.95
CA THR A 57 22.52 8.23 -11.00
C THR A 57 21.44 9.32 -11.02
N SER A 58 20.17 8.92 -10.98
CA SER A 58 18.99 9.79 -11.14
C SER A 58 18.13 9.82 -9.86
N SER A 59 17.42 10.92 -9.63
CA SER A 59 16.53 11.03 -8.48
C SER A 59 15.28 10.15 -8.62
N TYR A 60 14.68 9.77 -7.49
CA TYR A 60 13.39 9.08 -7.47
C TYR A 60 12.28 9.90 -8.15
N LEU A 61 12.34 11.23 -8.03
CA LEU A 61 11.43 12.13 -8.73
C LEU A 61 11.57 12.03 -10.26
N ALA A 62 12.80 11.99 -10.78
CA ALA A 62 13.04 11.83 -12.21
C ALA A 62 12.56 10.46 -12.71
N TYR A 63 12.77 9.41 -11.91
CA TYR A 63 12.25 8.08 -12.20
C TYR A 63 10.73 8.11 -12.38
N LEU A 64 9.99 8.68 -11.43
CA LEU A 64 8.53 8.80 -11.49
C LEU A 64 8.04 9.69 -12.65
N ALA A 65 8.74 10.77 -12.95
CA ALA A 65 8.41 11.63 -14.08
C ALA A 65 8.43 10.86 -15.40
N VAL A 66 9.34 9.91 -15.56
CA VAL A 66 9.42 9.06 -16.75
C VAL A 66 8.42 7.91 -16.67
N THR A 67 8.48 7.10 -15.60
CA THR A 67 7.73 5.83 -15.51
C THR A 67 6.26 6.01 -15.16
N VAL A 68 5.84 7.15 -14.63
CA VAL A 68 4.43 7.43 -14.32
C VAL A 68 3.96 8.65 -15.12
N GLY A 69 4.78 9.69 -15.22
CA GLY A 69 4.43 10.91 -15.95
C GLY A 69 4.24 10.70 -17.46
N VAL A 70 5.10 9.94 -18.14
CA VAL A 70 4.92 9.67 -19.59
C VAL A 70 3.65 8.84 -19.86
N PRO A 71 3.40 7.70 -19.17
CA PRO A 71 2.13 6.99 -19.31
C PRO A 71 0.91 7.85 -18.96
N LEU A 72 1.03 8.74 -17.96
CA LEU A 72 -0.03 9.68 -17.59
C LEU A 72 -0.44 10.54 -18.79
N LEU A 73 0.53 11.10 -19.52
CA LEU A 73 0.25 11.89 -20.73
C LEU A 73 -0.43 11.04 -21.81
N VAL A 74 0.03 9.80 -22.00
CA VAL A 74 -0.57 8.87 -22.97
C VAL A 74 -2.03 8.57 -22.60
N VAL A 75 -2.32 8.24 -21.34
CA VAL A 75 -3.70 7.96 -20.92
C VAL A 75 -4.57 9.22 -20.90
N ALA A 76 -4.00 10.40 -20.67
CA ALA A 76 -4.73 11.66 -20.77
C ALA A 76 -5.21 11.90 -22.22
N VAL A 77 -4.32 11.71 -23.20
CA VAL A 77 -4.68 11.77 -24.63
C VAL A 77 -5.72 10.70 -24.96
N LEU A 78 -5.51 9.47 -24.49
CA LEU A 78 -6.44 8.36 -24.74
C LEU A 78 -7.84 8.64 -24.16
N ALA A 79 -7.92 9.13 -22.93
CA ALA A 79 -9.16 9.52 -22.28
C ALA A 79 -9.87 10.64 -23.05
N ARG A 80 -9.12 11.59 -23.60
CA ARG A 80 -9.69 12.68 -24.40
C ARG A 80 -10.20 12.21 -25.76
N VAL A 81 -9.42 11.37 -26.46
CA VAL A 81 -9.74 10.85 -27.81
C VAL A 81 -10.90 9.86 -27.75
N ARG A 82 -10.97 9.00 -26.73
CA ARG A 82 -12.10 8.08 -26.52
C ARG A 82 -13.34 8.77 -25.96
N GLY A 83 -13.29 10.08 -25.77
CA GLY A 83 -14.41 10.85 -25.24
C GLY A 83 -14.73 10.49 -23.80
N GLY A 84 -13.79 9.99 -23.02
CA GLY A 84 -13.93 9.79 -21.58
C GLY A 84 -13.80 11.09 -20.80
N LEU A 85 -12.92 11.99 -21.21
CA LEU A 85 -12.76 13.32 -20.61
C LEU A 85 -13.51 14.36 -21.46
N ARG A 86 -14.82 14.52 -21.24
CA ARG A 86 -15.71 15.34 -22.09
C ARG A 86 -15.83 16.77 -21.61
N THR A 87 -15.93 16.93 -20.29
CA THR A 87 -16.30 18.21 -19.66
C THR A 87 -15.25 18.65 -18.63
N PRO A 88 -15.22 19.95 -18.27
CA PRO A 88 -14.42 20.42 -17.14
C PRO A 88 -14.78 19.72 -15.82
N THR A 89 -16.03 19.25 -15.66
CA THR A 89 -16.45 18.50 -14.47
C THR A 89 -15.78 17.13 -14.38
N ASP A 90 -15.53 16.45 -15.50
CA ASP A 90 -14.76 15.20 -15.49
C ASP A 90 -13.34 15.43 -14.93
N ALA A 91 -12.65 16.44 -15.45
CA ALA A 91 -11.31 16.81 -15.02
C ALA A 91 -11.28 17.25 -13.56
N LEU A 92 -12.30 18.01 -13.12
CA LEU A 92 -12.47 18.41 -11.74
C LEU A 92 -12.57 17.22 -10.79
N GLY A 93 -13.27 16.14 -11.19
CA GLY A 93 -13.34 14.90 -10.40
C GLY A 93 -11.95 14.30 -10.10
N VAL A 94 -11.07 14.27 -11.11
CA VAL A 94 -9.69 13.79 -10.92
C VAL A 94 -8.90 14.72 -10.01
N VAL A 95 -9.00 16.04 -10.21
CA VAL A 95 -8.31 17.03 -9.38
C VAL A 95 -8.77 16.97 -7.92
N ILE A 96 -10.07 16.81 -7.67
CA ILE A 96 -10.62 16.63 -6.33
C ILE A 96 -10.04 15.37 -5.69
N LEU A 97 -10.02 14.24 -6.41
CA LEU A 97 -9.43 13.02 -5.85
C LEU A 97 -7.93 13.14 -5.60
N MET A 98 -7.18 13.84 -6.46
CA MET A 98 -5.76 14.12 -6.20
C MET A 98 -5.58 14.90 -4.88
N GLY A 99 -6.42 15.92 -4.64
CA GLY A 99 -6.40 16.68 -3.39
C GLY A 99 -6.76 15.83 -2.16
N ILE A 100 -7.79 14.98 -2.27
CA ILE A 100 -8.18 14.04 -1.20
C ILE A 100 -7.07 13.03 -0.93
N ALA A 101 -6.52 12.42 -1.98
CA ALA A 101 -5.44 11.44 -1.88
C ALA A 101 -4.21 12.07 -1.21
N PHE A 102 -3.82 13.27 -1.63
CA PHE A 102 -2.72 14.00 -1.01
C PHE A 102 -2.98 14.26 0.47
N ALA A 103 -4.13 14.86 0.82
CA ALA A 103 -4.45 15.20 2.21
C ALA A 103 -4.55 13.98 3.12
N TYR A 104 -5.11 12.88 2.61
CA TYR A 104 -5.32 11.66 3.38
C TYR A 104 -4.05 10.82 3.53
N THR A 105 -3.16 10.83 2.53
CA THR A 105 -1.94 10.02 2.51
C THR A 105 -0.76 10.75 3.16
N PHE A 106 -0.68 12.08 3.04
CA PHE A 106 0.49 12.85 3.49
C PHE A 106 0.90 12.56 4.94
N ALA A 107 -0.06 12.56 5.87
CA ALA A 107 0.23 12.31 7.29
C ALA A 107 0.53 10.83 7.57
N TRP A 108 -0.13 9.93 6.84
CA TRP A 108 0.06 8.48 6.91
C TRP A 108 1.49 8.11 6.48
N ASP A 109 1.93 8.66 5.35
CA ASP A 109 3.27 8.47 4.80
C ASP A 109 4.35 9.05 5.70
N ALA A 110 4.17 10.30 6.15
CA ALA A 110 5.11 10.94 7.06
C ALA A 110 5.36 10.09 8.31
N TYR A 111 4.29 9.53 8.88
CA TYR A 111 4.37 8.67 10.06
C TYR A 111 5.12 7.37 9.78
N LEU A 112 4.82 6.67 8.68
CA LEU A 112 5.44 5.37 8.39
C LEU A 112 6.91 5.51 7.95
N ILE A 113 7.26 6.57 7.23
CA ILE A 113 8.65 6.92 6.93
C ILE A 113 9.42 7.20 8.23
N GLU A 114 8.85 8.01 9.14
CA GLU A 114 9.47 8.29 10.44
C GLU A 114 9.66 7.02 11.27
N ARG A 115 8.70 6.09 11.21
CA ARG A 115 8.79 4.77 11.85
C ARG A 115 9.81 3.84 11.22
N GLY A 116 10.35 4.19 10.05
CA GLY A 116 11.29 3.35 9.31
C GLY A 116 10.64 2.12 8.70
N VAL A 117 9.36 2.23 8.31
CA VAL A 117 8.67 1.18 7.54
C VAL A 117 9.26 1.09 6.14
N TRP A 118 9.61 2.22 5.55
CA TRP A 118 10.44 2.30 4.34
C TRP A 118 11.32 3.55 4.38
N TRP A 119 12.33 3.56 3.51
CA TRP A 119 13.24 4.69 3.33
C TRP A 119 13.79 4.72 1.91
N TYR A 120 14.55 5.76 1.61
CA TYR A 120 15.06 6.07 0.28
C TYR A 120 16.55 5.82 0.21
N GLY A 121 17.03 5.48 -0.99
CA GLY A 121 18.46 5.33 -1.25
C GLY A 121 19.24 6.63 -1.05
N ASP A 122 20.53 6.52 -0.83
CA ASP A 122 21.41 7.69 -0.66
C ASP A 122 21.47 8.51 -1.96
N GLY A 123 21.28 9.83 -1.85
CA GLY A 123 21.39 10.75 -2.99
C GLY A 123 20.24 10.75 -3.99
N VAL A 124 19.21 9.91 -3.82
CA VAL A 124 18.07 9.82 -4.77
C VAL A 124 16.90 10.76 -4.43
N VAL A 125 16.91 11.34 -3.23
CA VAL A 125 15.86 12.27 -2.76
C VAL A 125 16.22 13.69 -3.16
N THR A 126 15.38 14.31 -4.02
CA THR A 126 15.57 15.69 -4.47
C THR A 126 15.37 16.71 -3.34
N ASP A 127 14.26 16.61 -2.61
CA ASP A 127 13.94 17.46 -1.45
C ASP A 127 12.83 16.78 -0.62
N ARG A 128 12.50 17.33 0.57
CA ARG A 128 11.48 16.82 1.49
C ARG A 128 10.55 17.92 2.00
N VAL A 129 9.27 17.60 2.17
CA VAL A 129 8.33 18.44 2.92
C VAL A 129 7.90 17.68 4.17
N ARG A 130 8.23 18.21 5.35
CA ARG A 130 7.96 17.57 6.66
C ARG A 130 8.38 16.10 6.73
N GLY A 131 9.56 15.78 6.18
CA GLY A 131 10.11 14.42 6.19
C GLY A 131 9.72 13.57 4.98
N VAL A 132 8.69 13.93 4.23
CA VAL A 132 8.24 13.16 3.05
C VAL A 132 8.95 13.66 1.77
N PRO A 133 9.61 12.78 0.99
CA PRO A 133 10.27 13.19 -0.26
C PRO A 133 9.33 13.76 -1.31
N LEU A 134 9.81 14.73 -2.11
CA LEU A 134 9.04 15.28 -3.23
C LEU A 134 8.62 14.23 -4.26
N GLY A 135 9.44 13.19 -4.45
CA GLY A 135 9.09 12.05 -5.29
C GLY A 135 7.80 11.38 -4.81
N GLU A 136 7.70 11.15 -3.50
CA GLU A 136 6.55 10.50 -2.88
C GLU A 136 5.27 11.36 -2.96
N LEU A 137 5.42 12.66 -2.68
CA LEU A 137 4.33 13.62 -2.85
C LEU A 137 3.83 13.69 -4.30
N SER A 138 4.76 13.63 -5.26
CA SER A 138 4.45 13.59 -6.68
C SER A 138 3.76 12.28 -7.04
N PHE A 139 4.21 11.16 -6.46
CA PHE A 139 3.66 9.84 -6.71
C PHE A 139 2.18 9.75 -6.30
N PHE A 140 1.76 10.33 -5.15
CA PHE A 140 0.34 10.37 -4.77
C PHE A 140 -0.54 11.00 -5.87
N LEU A 141 -0.07 12.14 -6.39
CA LEU A 141 -0.77 12.92 -7.41
C LEU A 141 -0.75 12.21 -8.76
N LEU A 142 0.41 11.69 -9.16
CA LEU A 142 0.61 11.01 -10.44
C LEU A 142 -0.15 9.68 -10.50
N GLN A 143 -0.11 8.85 -9.46
CA GLN A 143 -0.85 7.58 -9.40
C GLN A 143 -2.36 7.82 -9.43
N THR A 144 -2.85 8.81 -8.67
CA THR A 144 -4.28 9.19 -8.66
C THR A 144 -4.73 9.66 -10.05
N ALA A 145 -3.96 10.53 -10.68
CA ALA A 145 -4.26 11.04 -12.02
C ALA A 145 -4.18 9.92 -13.08
N LEU A 146 -3.15 9.07 -13.03
CA LEU A 146 -2.95 7.97 -13.98
C LEU A 146 -4.14 7.02 -13.95
N THR A 147 -4.52 6.60 -12.75
CA THR A 147 -5.64 5.66 -12.54
C THR A 147 -6.97 6.30 -12.92
N GLY A 148 -7.18 7.56 -12.56
CA GLY A 148 -8.42 8.27 -12.90
C GLY A 148 -8.59 8.50 -14.40
N LEU A 149 -7.52 8.92 -15.09
CA LEU A 149 -7.55 9.09 -16.54
C LEU A 149 -7.63 7.75 -17.27
N TRP A 150 -6.98 6.70 -16.77
CA TRP A 150 -7.17 5.35 -17.30
C TRP A 150 -8.62 4.88 -17.20
N LEU A 151 -9.27 5.07 -16.03
CA LEU A 151 -10.69 4.80 -15.87
C LEU A 151 -11.51 5.55 -16.91
N TYR A 152 -11.26 6.84 -17.12
CA TYR A 152 -11.99 7.61 -18.12
C TYR A 152 -11.70 7.16 -19.55
N ALA A 153 -10.49 6.67 -19.86
CA ALA A 153 -10.20 6.05 -21.15
C ALA A 153 -11.00 4.75 -21.42
N LEU A 154 -11.59 4.15 -20.39
CA LEU A 154 -12.54 3.04 -20.50
C LEU A 154 -14.01 3.50 -20.60
N ASP A 155 -14.25 4.81 -20.51
CA ASP A 155 -15.56 5.50 -20.56
C ASP A 155 -16.66 4.81 -19.73
N PRO A 156 -16.55 4.78 -18.38
CA PRO A 156 -17.61 4.26 -17.55
C PRO A 156 -18.85 5.14 -17.71
N SER A 157 -19.96 4.53 -18.12
CA SER A 157 -21.29 5.14 -18.14
C SER A 157 -22.13 4.54 -17.00
N PRO A 158 -21.96 5.00 -15.74
CA PRO A 158 -22.72 4.46 -14.62
C PRO A 158 -24.20 4.80 -14.78
N ASP A 159 -25.06 3.79 -14.65
CA ASP A 159 -26.50 4.00 -14.68
C ASP A 159 -26.91 4.93 -13.50
N PRO A 160 -27.49 6.10 -13.80
CA PRO A 160 -27.90 7.11 -12.84
C PRO A 160 -29.12 6.69 -12.00
N SER A 161 -29.82 5.64 -12.43
CA SER A 161 -30.94 5.08 -11.69
C SER A 161 -30.53 4.73 -10.26
N ARG A 162 -31.48 4.85 -9.32
CA ARG A 162 -31.21 4.42 -7.95
C ARG A 162 -30.98 2.91 -7.98
N PRO A 163 -29.87 2.40 -7.45
CA PRO A 163 -29.76 0.97 -7.27
C PRO A 163 -30.85 0.50 -6.31
N ALA A 164 -31.61 -0.52 -6.71
CA ALA A 164 -32.43 -1.30 -5.78
C ALA A 164 -31.57 -1.76 -4.59
N ALA A 165 -32.15 -2.16 -3.47
CA ALA A 165 -31.38 -2.77 -2.39
C ALA A 165 -30.77 -4.09 -2.87
N VAL A 166 -29.57 -4.04 -3.46
CA VAL A 166 -28.95 -5.20 -4.10
C VAL A 166 -28.32 -6.10 -3.03
N ARG A 167 -28.59 -7.40 -3.16
CA ARG A 167 -28.04 -8.51 -2.32
C ARG A 167 -26.51 -8.54 -2.22
N SER A 168 -25.79 -7.79 -3.06
CA SER A 168 -24.32 -7.71 -3.07
C SER A 168 -23.73 -6.80 -1.99
N ARG A 169 -24.52 -5.91 -1.38
CA ARG A 169 -24.06 -5.03 -0.29
C ARG A 169 -23.47 -5.79 0.90
N PRO A 170 -24.16 -6.75 1.54
CA PRO A 170 -23.65 -7.44 2.72
C PRO A 170 -22.38 -8.23 2.43
N VAL A 171 -22.25 -8.83 1.24
CA VAL A 171 -21.05 -9.61 0.88
C VAL A 171 -19.82 -8.72 0.80
N GLY A 172 -19.90 -7.57 0.10
CA GLY A 172 -18.76 -6.66 0.01
C GLY A 172 -18.40 -6.04 1.37
N LEU A 173 -19.38 -5.72 2.21
CA LEU A 173 -19.11 -5.25 3.58
C LEU A 173 -18.48 -6.32 4.45
N LEU A 174 -18.92 -7.58 4.34
CA LEU A 174 -18.30 -8.68 5.05
C LEU A 174 -16.85 -8.87 4.62
N VAL A 175 -16.56 -8.84 3.32
CA VAL A 175 -15.18 -8.93 2.79
C VAL A 175 -14.32 -7.80 3.35
N LEU A 176 -14.81 -6.55 3.33
CA LEU A 176 -14.07 -5.40 3.87
C LEU A 176 -13.92 -5.45 5.39
N ALA A 177 -14.93 -5.95 6.12
CA ALA A 177 -14.86 -6.12 7.57
C ALA A 177 -13.86 -7.23 7.96
N VAL A 178 -13.81 -8.32 7.20
CA VAL A 178 -12.79 -9.37 7.38
C VAL A 178 -11.41 -8.82 7.06
N ALA A 179 -11.25 -8.06 5.98
CA ALA A 179 -9.98 -7.43 5.64
C ALA A 179 -9.52 -6.44 6.73
N GLU A 180 -10.43 -5.64 7.28
CA GLU A 180 -10.17 -4.74 8.41
C GLU A 180 -9.76 -5.52 9.66
N ALA A 181 -10.46 -6.61 10.01
CA ALA A 181 -10.13 -7.44 11.15
C ALA A 181 -8.75 -8.12 11.00
N VAL A 182 -8.42 -8.58 9.78
CA VAL A 182 -7.08 -9.07 9.45
C VAL A 182 -6.05 -7.95 9.59
N GLY A 183 -6.36 -6.75 9.10
CA GLY A 183 -5.52 -5.57 9.25
C GLY A 183 -5.22 -5.24 10.70
N LEU A 184 -6.24 -5.27 11.55
CA LEU A 184 -6.13 -5.07 13.00
C LEU A 184 -5.25 -6.14 13.65
N ALA A 185 -5.43 -7.41 13.29
CA ALA A 185 -4.61 -8.49 13.82
C ALA A 185 -3.13 -8.33 13.41
N LEU A 186 -2.87 -8.00 12.15
CA LEU A 186 -1.52 -7.80 11.61
C LEU A 186 -0.84 -6.57 12.22
N PHE A 187 -1.59 -5.48 12.46
CA PHE A 187 -1.08 -4.25 13.07
C PHE A 187 -0.43 -4.47 14.44
N TYR A 188 -0.90 -5.45 15.22
CA TYR A 188 -0.29 -5.82 16.51
C TYR A 188 0.94 -6.71 16.39
N THR A 189 1.33 -7.11 15.19
CA THR A 189 2.55 -7.88 14.93
C THR A 189 3.61 -6.99 14.29
N THR A 190 4.88 -7.22 14.62
CA THR A 190 5.97 -6.42 14.02
C THR A 190 6.06 -6.66 12.52
N GLN A 191 6.06 -7.92 12.06
CA GLN A 191 6.18 -8.26 10.64
C GLN A 191 4.91 -7.92 9.83
N GLY A 192 3.72 -7.98 10.42
CA GLY A 192 2.48 -7.60 9.75
C GLY A 192 2.19 -6.10 9.80
N TYR A 193 3.05 -5.29 10.45
CA TYR A 193 2.74 -3.91 10.79
C TYR A 193 2.37 -3.09 9.57
N TYR A 194 3.16 -3.15 8.50
CA TYR A 194 2.90 -2.37 7.30
C TYR A 194 1.61 -2.78 6.59
N LEU A 195 1.43 -4.10 6.34
CA LEU A 195 0.21 -4.62 5.73
C LEU A 195 -1.03 -4.30 6.56
N GLY A 196 -0.93 -4.42 7.89
CA GLY A 196 -1.99 -4.08 8.82
C GLY A 196 -2.39 -2.62 8.71
N TYR A 197 -1.40 -1.72 8.65
CA TYR A 197 -1.60 -0.29 8.54
C TYR A 197 -2.24 0.13 7.20
N ILE A 198 -1.90 -0.55 6.09
CA ILE A 198 -2.58 -0.38 4.78
C ILE A 198 -4.07 -0.73 4.89
N LEU A 199 -4.39 -1.89 5.48
CA LEU A 199 -5.77 -2.37 5.56
C LEU A 199 -6.63 -1.49 6.48
N LEU A 200 -6.14 -1.15 7.68
CA LEU A 200 -6.81 -0.27 8.65
C LEU A 200 -7.04 1.15 8.09
N TRP A 201 -6.13 1.62 7.25
CA TRP A 201 -6.27 2.93 6.60
C TRP A 201 -7.33 2.89 5.50
N ALA A 202 -7.33 1.87 4.65
CA ALA A 202 -8.17 1.90 3.45
C ALA A 202 -9.56 1.28 3.61
N CYS A 203 -9.70 0.18 4.36
CA CYS A 203 -10.96 -0.56 4.42
C CYS A 203 -12.12 0.25 4.99
N PRO A 204 -11.95 1.16 5.98
CA PRO A 204 -13.04 2.04 6.42
C PRO A 204 -13.58 2.92 5.30
N ILE A 205 -12.69 3.50 4.48
CA ILE A 205 -13.06 4.37 3.36
C ILE A 205 -13.69 3.55 2.23
N LEU A 206 -13.13 2.38 1.90
CA LEU A 206 -13.74 1.47 0.94
C LEU A 206 -15.12 0.98 1.40
N GLY A 207 -15.29 0.73 2.70
CA GLY A 207 -16.57 0.37 3.31
C GLY A 207 -17.60 1.49 3.13
N PHE A 208 -17.21 2.73 3.41
CA PHE A 208 -18.04 3.91 3.18
C PHE A 208 -18.44 4.05 1.70
N LEU A 209 -17.50 3.95 0.76
CA LEU A 209 -17.78 4.03 -0.68
C LEU A 209 -18.69 2.87 -1.14
N TRP A 210 -18.51 1.68 -0.56
CA TRP A 210 -19.35 0.51 -0.85
C TRP A 210 -20.77 0.66 -0.32
N VAL A 211 -20.97 1.23 0.87
CA VAL A 211 -22.29 1.60 1.38
C VAL A 211 -22.96 2.59 0.42
N LEU A 212 -22.20 3.61 -0.01
CA LEU A 212 -22.69 4.69 -0.86
C LEU A 212 -23.19 4.19 -2.22
N GLY A 213 -22.42 3.33 -2.90
CA GLY A 213 -22.78 2.89 -4.24
C GLY A 213 -22.19 1.55 -4.70
N GLY A 214 -21.91 0.62 -3.79
CA GLY A 214 -21.50 -0.76 -4.11
C GLY A 214 -22.32 -1.44 -5.21
N PRO A 215 -23.67 -1.31 -5.25
CA PRO A 215 -24.46 -1.83 -6.36
C PRO A 215 -24.14 -1.21 -7.73
N VAL A 216 -23.81 0.08 -7.78
CA VAL A 216 -23.42 0.79 -9.01
C VAL A 216 -22.08 0.22 -9.48
N LEU A 217 -21.11 0.12 -8.57
CA LEU A 217 -19.79 -0.47 -8.82
C LEU A 217 -19.92 -1.92 -9.33
N TRP A 218 -20.81 -2.71 -8.75
CA TRP A 218 -21.04 -4.10 -9.15
C TRP A 218 -21.64 -4.25 -10.56
N ARG A 219 -22.55 -3.34 -10.97
CA ARG A 219 -23.07 -3.32 -12.35
C ARG A 219 -21.94 -3.06 -13.36
N CYS A 220 -21.00 -2.19 -13.00
CA CYS A 220 -19.83 -1.85 -13.79
C CYS A 220 -18.61 -2.75 -13.53
N ARG A 221 -18.78 -3.93 -12.89
CA ARG A 221 -17.66 -4.75 -12.37
C ARG A 221 -16.55 -5.07 -13.36
N ARG A 222 -16.86 -5.21 -14.66
CA ARG A 222 -15.85 -5.47 -15.70
C ARG A 222 -14.95 -4.24 -15.91
N THR A 223 -15.57 -3.07 -16.08
CA THR A 223 -14.86 -1.79 -16.20
C THR A 223 -14.11 -1.46 -14.91
N VAL A 224 -14.73 -1.69 -13.74
CA VAL A 224 -14.08 -1.52 -12.43
C VAL A 224 -12.85 -2.41 -12.32
N ALA A 225 -12.97 -3.70 -12.63
CA ALA A 225 -11.84 -4.63 -12.58
C ALA A 225 -10.72 -4.21 -13.55
N ALA A 226 -11.03 -3.83 -14.78
CA ALA A 226 -10.03 -3.36 -15.74
C ALA A 226 -9.38 -2.03 -15.31
N ALA A 227 -10.17 -1.11 -14.73
CA ALA A 227 -9.69 0.17 -14.23
C ALA A 227 -8.78 0.03 -13.01
N ILE A 228 -8.96 -1.01 -12.21
CA ILE A 228 -8.12 -1.30 -11.03
C ILE A 228 -6.89 -2.12 -11.44
N LEU A 229 -7.10 -3.27 -12.08
CA LEU A 229 -6.06 -4.29 -12.27
C LEU A 229 -4.98 -3.84 -13.26
N VAL A 230 -5.33 -3.09 -14.31
CA VAL A 230 -4.34 -2.62 -15.30
C VAL A 230 -3.33 -1.64 -14.68
N PRO A 231 -3.73 -0.53 -14.04
CA PRO A 231 -2.76 0.35 -13.39
C PRO A 231 -2.08 -0.33 -12.20
N THR A 232 -2.76 -1.23 -11.48
CA THR A 232 -2.14 -2.01 -10.39
C THR A 232 -0.99 -2.86 -10.91
N ALA A 233 -1.21 -3.66 -11.95
CA ALA A 233 -0.17 -4.50 -12.53
C ALA A 233 0.97 -3.67 -13.13
N TYR A 234 0.66 -2.54 -13.77
CA TYR A 234 1.66 -1.62 -14.27
C TYR A 234 2.54 -1.06 -13.14
N LEU A 235 1.92 -0.58 -12.07
CA LEU A 235 2.62 0.02 -10.95
C LEU A 235 3.39 -0.99 -10.14
N TRP A 236 2.96 -2.25 -10.06
CA TRP A 236 3.78 -3.33 -9.49
C TRP A 236 5.12 -3.49 -10.23
N VAL A 237 5.11 -3.39 -11.56
CA VAL A 237 6.35 -3.46 -12.35
C VAL A 237 7.22 -2.24 -12.10
N VAL A 238 6.62 -1.04 -12.13
CA VAL A 238 7.34 0.21 -11.85
C VAL A 238 7.97 0.15 -10.45
N ASP A 239 7.24 -0.30 -9.46
CA ASP A 239 7.73 -0.28 -8.09
C ASP A 239 8.78 -1.35 -7.81
N ARG A 240 8.60 -2.55 -8.37
CA ARG A 240 9.62 -3.61 -8.33
C ARG A 240 10.95 -3.12 -8.90
N VAL A 241 10.90 -2.40 -10.02
CA VAL A 241 12.10 -1.84 -10.65
C VAL A 241 12.71 -0.75 -9.76
N ALA A 242 11.90 0.10 -9.14
CA ALA A 242 12.39 1.14 -8.23
C ALA A 242 13.12 0.56 -7.02
N ILE A 243 12.53 -0.45 -6.37
CA ILE A 243 13.14 -1.16 -5.23
C ILE A 243 14.41 -1.90 -5.67
N GLY A 244 14.35 -2.62 -6.79
CA GLY A 244 15.49 -3.35 -7.33
C GLY A 244 16.67 -2.46 -7.76
N ALA A 245 16.39 -1.20 -8.08
CA ALA A 245 17.39 -0.19 -8.40
C ALA A 245 17.88 0.58 -7.15
N GLY A 246 17.33 0.30 -5.97
CA GLY A 246 17.71 0.97 -4.72
C GLY A 246 17.24 2.42 -4.62
N LEU A 247 16.23 2.84 -5.41
CA LEU A 247 15.63 4.17 -5.27
C LEU A 247 14.97 4.34 -3.91
N TRP A 248 14.34 3.27 -3.44
CA TRP A 248 13.78 3.17 -2.12
C TRP A 248 13.66 1.70 -1.72
N THR A 249 13.46 1.41 -0.44
CA THR A 249 13.35 0.05 0.06
C THR A 249 12.47 0.00 1.29
N ILE A 250 11.93 -1.17 1.55
CA ILE A 250 11.04 -1.45 2.69
C ILE A 250 11.80 -2.18 3.78
N SER A 251 11.39 -1.96 5.02
CA SER A 251 11.89 -2.63 6.21
C SER A 251 11.59 -4.12 6.18
N SER A 252 12.62 -4.94 6.36
CA SER A 252 12.46 -6.37 6.65
C SER A 252 11.86 -6.64 8.04
N THR A 253 11.87 -5.64 8.93
CA THR A 253 11.34 -5.75 10.29
C THR A 253 9.83 -5.54 10.31
N TYR A 254 9.33 -4.55 9.58
CA TYR A 254 7.91 -4.16 9.57
C TYR A 254 7.08 -4.79 8.44
N SER A 255 7.67 -5.73 7.70
CA SER A 255 7.04 -6.41 6.57
C SER A 255 7.08 -7.93 6.74
N THR A 256 6.16 -8.60 6.06
CA THR A 256 5.94 -10.06 6.14
C THR A 256 7.09 -10.86 5.55
N GLY A 257 7.95 -10.23 4.74
CA GLY A 257 9.02 -10.89 4.00
C GLY A 257 8.54 -11.72 2.82
N VAL A 258 7.23 -11.75 2.54
CA VAL A 258 6.66 -12.46 1.38
C VAL A 258 6.81 -11.59 0.14
N HIS A 259 7.42 -12.16 -0.90
CA HIS A 259 7.62 -11.49 -2.18
C HIS A 259 7.01 -12.31 -3.30
N VAL A 260 6.28 -11.66 -4.21
CA VAL A 260 5.76 -12.27 -5.43
C VAL A 260 6.44 -11.61 -6.61
N ALA A 261 7.13 -12.41 -7.43
CA ALA A 261 7.95 -11.89 -8.51
C ALA A 261 8.88 -10.74 -8.04
N GLY A 262 9.52 -10.89 -6.87
CA GLY A 262 10.45 -9.90 -6.34
C GLY A 262 9.85 -8.61 -5.79
N LEU A 263 8.51 -8.45 -5.77
CA LEU A 263 7.83 -7.32 -5.13
C LEU A 263 7.22 -7.77 -3.79
N PRO A 264 7.37 -7.01 -2.70
CA PRO A 264 6.69 -7.27 -1.43
C PRO A 264 5.16 -7.31 -1.58
N VAL A 265 4.49 -8.21 -0.85
CA VAL A 265 3.02 -8.34 -0.92
C VAL A 265 2.30 -7.09 -0.39
N GLU A 266 2.95 -6.33 0.48
CA GLU A 266 2.45 -5.08 1.03
C GLU A 266 2.32 -4.02 -0.07
N GLU A 267 3.33 -3.86 -0.91
CA GLU A 267 3.26 -2.98 -2.09
C GLU A 267 2.17 -3.45 -3.04
N MET A 268 2.08 -4.75 -3.25
CA MET A 268 1.03 -5.29 -4.12
C MET A 268 -0.37 -4.91 -3.63
N ALA A 269 -0.60 -5.03 -2.32
CA ALA A 269 -1.83 -4.64 -1.66
C ALA A 269 -2.03 -3.12 -1.69
N PHE A 270 -0.98 -2.33 -1.43
CA PHE A 270 -1.02 -0.87 -1.45
C PHE A 270 -1.52 -0.35 -2.81
N PHE A 271 -0.91 -0.79 -3.92
CA PHE A 271 -1.33 -0.39 -5.26
C PHE A 271 -2.75 -0.86 -5.60
N LEU A 272 -3.11 -2.09 -5.22
CA LEU A 272 -4.46 -2.60 -5.47
C LEU A 272 -5.52 -1.75 -4.75
N VAL A 273 -5.27 -1.44 -3.48
CA VAL A 273 -6.20 -0.74 -2.60
C VAL A 273 -6.31 0.73 -2.95
N THR A 274 -5.20 1.42 -3.20
CA THR A 274 -5.18 2.82 -3.65
C THR A 274 -5.88 2.98 -5.01
N ASN A 275 -5.61 2.10 -5.98
CA ASN A 275 -6.33 2.11 -7.25
C ASN A 275 -7.83 1.84 -7.08
N THR A 276 -8.21 0.96 -6.15
CA THR A 276 -9.62 0.71 -5.81
C THR A 276 -10.30 1.95 -5.25
N LEU A 277 -9.65 2.67 -4.32
CA LEU A 277 -10.15 3.93 -3.75
C LEU A 277 -10.40 4.97 -4.85
N VAL A 278 -9.44 5.16 -5.75
CA VAL A 278 -9.55 6.11 -6.87
C VAL A 278 -10.69 5.73 -7.82
N VAL A 279 -10.75 4.47 -8.25
CA VAL A 279 -11.78 4.00 -9.18
C VAL A 279 -13.17 4.09 -8.56
N PHE A 280 -13.34 3.68 -7.31
CA PHE A 280 -14.62 3.79 -6.61
C PHE A 280 -15.04 5.25 -6.47
N GLY A 281 -14.12 6.12 -6.04
CA GLY A 281 -14.38 7.55 -5.88
C GLY A 281 -14.87 8.21 -7.16
N LEU A 282 -14.20 7.97 -8.31
CA LEU A 282 -14.56 8.61 -9.58
C LEU A 282 -15.83 8.06 -10.21
N ILE A 283 -16.12 6.75 -10.08
CA ILE A 283 -17.40 6.20 -10.55
C ILE A 283 -18.54 6.78 -9.74
N LEU A 284 -18.39 6.87 -8.42
CA LEU A 284 -19.43 7.43 -7.55
C LEU A 284 -19.59 8.94 -7.75
N TYR A 285 -18.50 9.66 -8.00
CA TYR A 285 -18.52 11.06 -8.41
C TYR A 285 -19.39 11.27 -9.66
N ARG A 286 -19.13 10.53 -10.75
CA ARG A 286 -19.92 10.59 -11.98
C ARG A 286 -21.38 10.22 -11.76
N TRP A 287 -21.63 9.18 -10.97
CA TRP A 287 -22.98 8.74 -10.64
C TRP A 287 -23.76 9.82 -9.88
N VAL A 288 -23.14 10.49 -8.91
CA VAL A 288 -23.78 11.60 -8.16
C VAL A 288 -24.06 12.78 -9.08
N LEU A 289 -23.13 13.17 -9.95
CA LEU A 289 -23.35 14.24 -10.93
C LEU A 289 -24.51 13.92 -11.88
N ALA A 290 -24.52 12.73 -12.47
CA ALA A 290 -25.57 12.31 -13.41
C ALA A 290 -26.96 12.21 -12.75
N ARG A 291 -27.03 12.08 -11.42
CA ARG A 291 -28.27 12.17 -10.63
C ARG A 291 -28.65 13.61 -10.33
N ALA A 292 -27.68 14.45 -9.97
CA ALA A 292 -27.90 15.86 -9.69
C ALA A 292 -28.42 16.60 -10.93
N GLU A 293 -27.92 16.28 -12.11
CA GLU A 293 -28.43 16.82 -13.40
C GLU A 293 -29.90 16.47 -13.64
N ARG A 294 -30.35 15.28 -13.21
CA ARG A 294 -31.72 14.80 -13.41
C ARG A 294 -32.73 15.27 -12.36
N HIS A 295 -32.28 15.44 -11.13
CA HIS A 295 -33.17 15.59 -9.97
C HIS A 295 -32.85 16.83 -9.11
N GLY A 296 -31.95 17.70 -9.58
CA GLY A 296 -31.37 18.79 -8.81
C GLY A 296 -30.36 18.31 -7.77
N LEU A 297 -29.54 19.21 -7.23
CA LEU A 297 -28.44 18.88 -6.31
C LEU A 297 -28.92 18.15 -5.05
N VAL A 298 -30.05 18.58 -4.49
CA VAL A 298 -30.69 17.90 -3.35
C VAL A 298 -31.15 16.50 -3.73
N GLY A 299 -31.74 16.31 -4.92
CA GLY A 299 -32.16 14.99 -5.41
C GLY A 299 -30.98 14.05 -5.74
N GLY A 300 -29.84 14.61 -6.15
CA GLY A 300 -28.59 13.87 -6.37
C GLY A 300 -28.05 13.24 -5.08
N ILE A 301 -28.11 14.00 -3.99
CA ILE A 301 -27.62 13.59 -2.65
C ILE A 301 -28.69 12.81 -1.86
N ARG A 302 -29.98 13.07 -2.11
CA ARG A 302 -31.08 12.42 -1.38
C ARG A 302 -31.14 10.92 -1.70
N GLY A 303 -31.00 10.10 -0.66
CA GLY A 303 -31.06 8.65 -0.75
C GLY A 303 -29.73 7.93 -0.99
N LEU A 304 -28.60 8.65 -0.88
CA LEU A 304 -27.24 8.10 -0.82
C LEU A 304 -27.04 7.14 0.38
N VAL A 305 -27.72 7.40 1.50
CA VAL A 305 -27.82 6.47 2.62
C VAL A 305 -29.08 5.61 2.43
N PRO A 306 -29.00 4.27 2.43
CA PRO A 306 -30.17 3.41 2.44
C PRO A 306 -31.04 3.77 3.66
N ARG A 307 -32.32 4.09 3.44
CA ARG A 307 -33.26 4.08 4.56
C ARG A 307 -33.39 2.62 4.99
N ALA A 308 -33.06 2.32 6.23
CA ALA A 308 -33.54 1.09 6.86
C ALA A 308 -35.06 1.04 6.60
N GLY A 309 -35.53 -0.05 6.00
CA GLY A 309 -36.87 -0.13 5.45
C GLY A 309 -37.91 0.28 6.49
N VAL A 310 -38.65 1.35 6.20
CA VAL A 310 -40.03 1.39 6.68
C VAL A 310 -40.74 0.36 5.81
N GLY A 311 -41.08 -0.78 6.43
CA GLY A 311 -41.90 -1.78 5.79
C GLY A 311 -43.12 -1.09 5.17
N SER A 312 -43.34 -1.35 3.89
CA SER A 312 -44.64 -1.13 3.26
C SER A 312 -45.64 -2.02 3.98
N GLY A 313 -46.21 -1.50 5.06
CA GLY A 313 -47.47 -1.97 5.61
C GLY A 313 -48.56 -1.44 4.69
N ASP A 314 -48.81 -2.19 3.62
CA ASP A 314 -50.03 -2.06 2.85
C ASP A 314 -50.60 -3.47 2.67
N GLY A 315 -51.79 -3.68 3.23
CA GLY A 315 -52.45 -4.98 3.21
C GLY A 315 -53.32 -5.28 4.42
N ARG A 316 -54.33 -4.43 4.69
CA ARG A 316 -55.73 -4.83 4.95
C ARG A 316 -56.63 -3.61 5.06
#